data_AF-A0A532TKW7-F1
#
_entry.id   AF-A0A532TKW7-F1
#
_cell.length_a   1.000
_cell.length_b   1.000
_cell.length_c   1.000
_cell.angle_alpha   90.00
_cell.angle_beta   90.00
_cell.angle_gamma   90.00
#
_symmetry.space_group_name_H-M   'P 1'
#
loop_
_entity.id
_entity.type
_entity.pdbx_description
1 polymer ?
#
loop_
_entity_poly.entity_id
_entity_poly.type
_entity_poly.pdbx_seq_one_letter_code
_entity_poly.pdbx_strand_id
1 'polypeptide(L)'
;MDIQDFIKQLNQVQELMQKENYKEAISIIEKLKEIETESDYNYNLTHRLYQLDSNARSLFNQQKILKIINELYSSCDSISFQELNQVLNEKHKLNLSNDILQREIEILILRNLISCKIDREKLIF
;
A
#
# COMPACT_ATOMS: atom_id res chain seq x y z
N MET A 1 23.44 13.70 -2.24
CA MET A 1 23.47 12.58 -3.23
C MET A 1 23.41 13.20 -4.60
N ASP A 2 24.10 12.67 -5.61
CA ASP A 2 23.97 13.21 -6.97
C ASP A 2 22.66 12.74 -7.66
N ILE A 3 22.35 13.34 -8.82
CA ILE A 3 21.11 13.06 -9.55
C ILE A 3 21.09 11.61 -10.10
N GLN A 4 22.23 11.07 -10.52
CA GLN A 4 22.30 9.73 -11.11
C GLN A 4 22.05 8.66 -10.04
N ASP A 5 22.63 8.84 -8.87
CA ASP A 5 22.39 7.98 -7.70
C ASP A 5 20.93 8.04 -7.25
N PHE A 6 20.31 9.23 -7.25
CA PHE A 6 18.90 9.39 -6.91
C PHE A 6 18.00 8.63 -7.91
N ILE A 7 18.25 8.78 -9.22
CA ILE A 7 17.52 8.05 -10.27
C ILE A 7 17.69 6.54 -10.12
N LYS A 8 18.91 6.08 -9.82
CA LYS A 8 19.20 4.66 -9.60
C LYS A 8 18.38 4.10 -8.44
N GLN A 9 18.27 4.84 -7.33
CA GLN A 9 17.44 4.40 -6.21
C GLN A 9 15.94 4.42 -6.53
N LEU A 10 15.44 5.39 -7.30
CA LEU A 10 14.04 5.36 -7.79
C LEU A 10 13.77 4.13 -8.67
N ASN A 11 14.73 3.72 -9.51
CA ASN A 11 14.61 2.50 -10.31
C ASN A 11 14.63 1.25 -9.42
N GLN A 12 15.51 1.21 -8.42
CA GLN A 12 15.57 0.11 -7.44
C GLN A 12 14.25 -0.04 -6.68
N VAL A 13 13.60 1.07 -6.30
CA VAL A 13 12.27 1.06 -5.69
C VAL A 13 11.25 0.37 -6.61
N GLN A 14 11.24 0.69 -7.91
CA GLN A 14 10.34 0.05 -8.86
C GLN A 14 10.60 -1.45 -9.00
N GLU A 15 11.87 -1.87 -9.06
CA GLU A 15 12.23 -3.29 -9.09
C GLU A 15 11.79 -4.04 -7.84
N LEU A 16 11.95 -3.43 -6.66
CA LEU A 16 11.49 -4.00 -5.39
C LEU A 16 9.96 -4.14 -5.37
N MET A 17 9.22 -3.14 -5.85
CA MET A 17 7.77 -3.21 -5.95
C MET A 17 7.31 -4.32 -6.90
N GLN A 18 7.98 -4.52 -8.04
CA GLN A 18 7.68 -5.63 -8.96
C GLN A 18 7.90 -7.01 -8.32
N LYS A 19 8.85 -7.11 -7.38
CA LYS A 19 9.13 -8.32 -6.60
C LYS A 19 8.29 -8.42 -5.32
N GLU A 20 7.32 -7.52 -5.14
CA GLU A 20 6.47 -7.41 -3.94
C GLU A 20 7.23 -7.12 -2.62
N ASN A 21 8.48 -6.63 -2.71
CA ASN A 21 9.31 -6.22 -1.58
C ASN A 21 8.97 -4.79 -1.12
N TYR A 22 7.69 -4.54 -0.84
CA TYR A 22 7.19 -3.18 -0.59
C TYR A 22 7.79 -2.52 0.65
N LYS A 23 8.09 -3.28 1.70
CA LYS A 23 8.70 -2.73 2.93
C LYS A 23 10.09 -2.14 2.66
N GLU A 24 10.88 -2.82 1.84
CA GLU A 24 12.21 -2.34 1.46
C GLU A 24 12.10 -1.14 0.51
N ALA A 25 11.17 -1.20 -0.44
CA ALA A 25 10.87 -0.07 -1.32
C ALA A 25 10.50 1.20 -0.52
N ILE A 26 9.60 1.08 0.46
CA ILE A 26 9.19 2.19 1.34
C ILE A 26 10.38 2.73 2.14
N SER A 27 11.24 1.86 2.66
CA SER A 27 12.44 2.30 3.40
C SER A 27 13.41 3.11 2.52
N ILE A 28 13.58 2.74 1.25
CA ILE A 28 14.38 3.53 0.30
C ILE A 28 13.70 4.87 0.02
N ILE A 29 12.39 4.87 -0.24
CA ILE A 29 11.61 6.08 -0.48
C ILE A 29 11.73 7.09 0.67
N GLU A 30 11.65 6.63 1.92
CA GLU A 30 11.78 7.50 3.11
C GLU A 30 13.14 8.19 3.14
N LYS A 31 14.24 7.47 2.86
CA LYS A 31 15.57 8.07 2.74
C LYS A 31 15.65 9.07 1.59
N LEU A 32 15.03 8.76 0.44
CA LEU A 32 15.03 9.68 -0.70
C LEU A 32 14.24 10.95 -0.41
N LYS A 33 13.15 10.89 0.37
CA LYS A 33 12.38 12.06 0.80
C LYS A 33 13.19 12.97 1.73
N GLU A 34 13.94 12.39 2.66
CA GLU A 34 14.86 13.16 3.52
C GLU A 34 15.90 13.91 2.67
N ILE A 35 16.52 13.23 1.70
CA ILE A 35 17.52 13.85 0.82
C ILE A 35 16.89 14.92 -0.09
N GLU A 36 15.67 14.68 -0.57
CA GLU A 36 14.92 15.63 -1.40
C GLU A 36 14.62 16.93 -0.64
N THR A 37 14.28 16.86 0.65
CA THR A 37 14.08 18.08 1.44
C THR A 37 15.34 18.94 1.60
N GLU A 38 16.53 18.35 1.41
CA GLU A 38 17.82 19.05 1.51
C GLU A 38 18.39 19.47 0.14
N SER A 39 17.74 19.11 -0.97
CA SER A 39 18.29 19.23 -2.32
C SER A 39 17.30 19.82 -3.32
N ASP A 40 17.76 20.65 -4.26
CA ASP A 40 16.92 21.21 -5.32
C ASP A 40 16.82 20.24 -6.52
N TYR A 41 16.03 19.18 -6.37
CA TYR A 41 15.72 18.26 -7.47
C TYR A 41 14.64 18.85 -8.39
N ASN A 42 14.73 18.55 -9.68
CA ASN A 42 13.71 19.01 -10.61
C ASN A 42 12.34 18.38 -10.31
N TYR A 43 11.28 19.11 -10.70
CA TYR A 43 9.89 18.71 -10.48
C TYR A 43 9.58 17.26 -10.90
N ASN A 44 10.15 16.78 -12.01
CA ASN A 44 9.87 15.44 -12.51
C ASN A 44 10.39 14.35 -11.57
N LEU A 45 11.56 14.54 -10.96
CA LEU A 45 12.15 13.59 -10.01
C LEU A 45 11.37 13.58 -8.69
N THR A 46 11.06 14.77 -8.16
CA THR A 46 10.24 14.91 -6.95
C THR A 46 8.86 14.26 -7.17
N HIS A 47 8.18 14.58 -8.27
CA HIS A 47 6.89 13.99 -8.60
C HIS A 47 6.96 12.46 -8.72
N ARG A 48 7.99 11.92 -9.38
CA ARG A 48 8.19 10.46 -9.48
C ARG A 48 8.40 9.81 -8.12
N LEU A 49 9.16 10.44 -7.21
CA LEU A 49 9.35 9.94 -5.85
C LEU A 49 8.01 9.82 -5.11
N TYR A 50 7.18 10.86 -5.13
CA TYR A 50 5.87 10.84 -4.45
C TYR A 50 4.88 9.86 -5.08
N GLN A 51 4.92 9.68 -6.40
CA GLN A 51 4.12 8.64 -7.06
C GLN A 51 4.54 7.23 -6.59
N LEU A 52 5.85 6.96 -6.49
CA LEU A 52 6.33 5.69 -5.97
C LEU A 52 5.98 5.49 -4.50
N ASP A 53 6.05 6.53 -3.68
CA ASP A 53 5.60 6.51 -2.28
C ASP A 53 4.13 6.09 -2.16
N SER A 54 3.25 6.78 -2.89
CA SER A 54 1.81 6.48 -2.89
C SER A 54 1.53 5.03 -3.35
N ASN A 55 2.14 4.62 -4.46
CA ASN A 55 1.95 3.29 -5.02
C ASN A 55 2.50 2.18 -4.09
N ALA A 56 3.70 2.37 -3.52
CA ALA A 56 4.32 1.37 -2.65
C ALA A 56 3.50 1.18 -1.36
N ARG A 57 2.99 2.26 -0.75
CA ARG A 57 2.14 2.19 0.44
C ARG A 57 0.79 1.54 0.15
N SER A 58 0.14 1.90 -0.97
CA SER A 58 -1.11 1.27 -1.40
C SER A 58 -0.94 -0.23 -1.63
N LEU A 59 0.09 -0.65 -2.38
CA LEU A 59 0.37 -2.08 -2.61
C LEU A 59 0.73 -2.83 -1.33
N PHE A 60 1.50 -2.22 -0.43
CA PHE A 60 1.80 -2.81 0.88
C PHE A 60 0.53 -3.03 1.71
N ASN A 61 -0.38 -2.06 1.74
CA ASN A 61 -1.66 -2.17 2.43
C ASN A 61 -2.52 -3.27 1.81
N GLN A 62 -2.67 -3.26 0.48
CA GLN A 62 -3.40 -4.28 -0.28
C GLN A 62 -2.89 -5.70 0.01
N GLN A 63 -1.57 -5.89 0.10
CA GLN A 63 -0.99 -7.20 0.44
C GLN A 63 -1.48 -7.71 1.80
N LYS A 64 -1.57 -6.83 2.82
CA LYS A 64 -2.04 -7.21 4.16
C LYS A 64 -3.54 -7.43 4.19
N ILE A 65 -4.31 -6.55 3.55
CA ILE A 65 -5.77 -6.66 3.44
C ILE A 65 -6.15 -7.97 2.74
N LEU A 66 -5.54 -8.26 1.59
CA LEU A 66 -5.77 -9.48 0.83
C LEU A 66 -5.51 -10.73 1.67
N LYS A 67 -4.41 -10.75 2.43
CA LYS A 67 -4.10 -11.87 3.32
C LYS A 67 -5.20 -12.10 4.36
N ILE A 68 -5.64 -11.05 5.05
CA ILE A 68 -6.67 -11.17 6.08
C ILE A 68 -8.01 -11.58 5.47
N ILE A 69 -8.41 -10.96 4.35
CA ILE A 69 -9.66 -11.31 3.67
C ILE A 69 -9.66 -12.79 3.24
N ASN A 70 -8.56 -13.30 2.68
CA ASN A 70 -8.45 -14.71 2.30
C ASN A 70 -8.54 -15.67 3.51
N GLU A 71 -8.03 -15.27 4.68
CA GLU A 71 -8.22 -16.04 5.92
C GLU A 71 -9.69 -16.02 6.37
N LEU A 72 -10.38 -14.89 6.18
CA LEU A 72 -11.76 -14.69 6.62
C LEU A 72 -12.81 -15.36 5.74
N TYR A 73 -12.57 -15.46 4.42
CA TYR A 73 -13.47 -16.07 3.44
C TYR A 73 -14.00 -17.45 3.86
N SER A 74 -13.16 -18.23 4.53
CA SER A 74 -13.50 -19.58 5.00
C SER A 74 -14.15 -19.63 6.39
N SER A 75 -14.27 -18.49 7.07
CA SER A 75 -14.59 -18.43 8.50
C SER A 75 -15.84 -17.63 8.85
N CYS A 76 -16.27 -16.70 7.98
CA CYS A 76 -17.50 -15.95 8.17
C CYS A 76 -18.08 -15.49 6.81
N ASP A 77 -19.36 -15.14 6.81
CA ASP A 77 -20.07 -14.64 5.61
C ASP A 77 -19.89 -13.13 5.41
N SER A 78 -19.54 -12.39 6.48
CA SER A 78 -19.33 -10.95 6.42
C SER A 78 -18.45 -10.43 7.55
N ILE A 79 -17.89 -9.24 7.35
CA ILE A 79 -17.13 -8.48 8.36
C ILE A 79 -17.34 -6.98 8.17
N SER A 80 -17.46 -6.21 9.25
CA SER A 80 -17.48 -4.74 9.17
C SER A 80 -16.08 -4.15 8.93
N PHE A 81 -15.99 -2.96 8.35
CA PHE A 81 -14.70 -2.27 8.18
C PHE A 81 -14.00 -2.00 9.52
N GLN A 82 -14.75 -1.74 10.59
CA GLN A 82 -14.19 -1.56 11.93
C GLN A 82 -13.54 -2.85 12.45
N GLU A 83 -14.23 -3.99 12.34
CA GLU A 83 -13.68 -5.30 12.74
C GLU A 83 -12.48 -5.67 11.88
N LEU A 84 -12.54 -5.44 10.57
CA LEU A 84 -11.42 -5.70 9.68
C LEU A 84 -10.19 -4.85 10.04
N ASN A 85 -10.38 -3.56 10.31
CA ASN A 85 -9.31 -2.67 10.78
C ASN A 85 -8.71 -3.15 12.12
N GLN A 86 -9.54 -3.64 13.04
CA GLN A 86 -9.05 -4.20 14.29
C GLN A 86 -8.14 -5.41 14.04
N VAL A 87 -8.58 -6.36 13.20
CA VAL A 87 -7.79 -7.56 12.86
C VAL A 87 -6.48 -7.17 12.15
N LEU A 88 -6.53 -6.20 11.22
CA LEU A 88 -5.34 -5.68 10.53
C LEU A 88 -4.35 -5.04 11.51
N ASN A 89 -4.84 -4.27 12.48
CA ASN A 89 -4.00 -3.65 13.49
C ASN A 89 -3.37 -4.69 14.43
N GLU A 90 -4.14 -5.69 14.86
CA GLU A 90 -3.66 -6.75 15.75
C GLU A 90 -2.57 -7.60 15.07
N LYS A 91 -2.80 -8.07 13.84
CA LYS A 91 -1.91 -8.99 13.12
C LYS A 91 -0.76 -8.30 12.37
N HIS A 92 -0.98 -7.09 11.87
CA HIS A 92 -0.04 -6.43 10.97
C HIS A 92 0.36 -5.02 11.40
N LYS A 93 -0.14 -4.52 12.54
CA LYS A 93 0.08 -3.14 13.01
C LYS A 93 -0.34 -2.12 11.95
N LEU A 94 -1.33 -2.47 11.14
CA LEU A 94 -1.87 -1.64 10.08
C LEU A 94 -3.17 -1.01 10.57
N ASN A 95 -3.16 0.31 10.72
CA ASN A 95 -4.33 1.09 11.12
C ASN A 95 -4.65 2.08 10.00
N LEU A 96 -5.75 1.83 9.28
CA LEU A 96 -6.20 2.65 8.16
C LEU A 96 -7.51 3.34 8.55
N SER A 97 -7.71 4.56 8.07
CA SER A 97 -9.03 5.17 8.11
C SER A 97 -10.00 4.38 7.21
N ASN A 98 -11.30 4.41 7.53
CA ASN A 98 -12.29 3.61 6.80
C ASN A 98 -12.34 3.95 5.30
N ASP A 99 -12.13 5.22 4.94
CA ASP A 99 -12.07 5.67 3.55
C ASP A 99 -10.88 5.07 2.79
N ILE A 100 -9.70 5.01 3.43
CA ILE A 100 -8.52 4.38 2.83
C ILE A 100 -8.75 2.86 2.74
N LEU A 101 -9.22 2.22 3.81
CA LEU A 101 -9.47 0.78 3.81
C LEU A 101 -10.46 0.38 2.70
N GLN A 102 -11.59 1.09 2.61
CA GLN A 102 -12.58 0.87 1.57
C GLN A 102 -11.97 1.02 0.17
N ARG A 103 -11.23 2.10 -0.08
CA ARG A 103 -10.57 2.33 -1.37
C ARG A 103 -9.61 1.19 -1.74
N GLU A 104 -8.78 0.74 -0.80
CA GLU A 104 -7.84 -0.36 -1.07
C GLU A 104 -8.58 -1.67 -1.38
N ILE A 105 -9.70 -1.95 -0.70
CA ILE A 105 -10.56 -3.11 -0.98
C ILE A 105 -11.21 -2.99 -2.37
N GLU A 106 -11.75 -1.83 -2.72
CA GLU A 106 -12.33 -1.58 -4.04
C GLU A 106 -11.29 -1.83 -5.15
N ILE A 107 -10.04 -1.40 -4.96
CA ILE A 107 -8.95 -1.68 -5.90
C ILE A 107 -8.70 -3.20 -6.01
N LEU A 108 -8.70 -3.93 -4.90
CA LEU A 108 -8.55 -5.39 -4.92
C LEU A 108 -9.71 -6.08 -5.67
N ILE A 109 -10.95 -5.61 -5.51
CA ILE A 109 -12.13 -6.11 -6.25
C ILE A 109 -11.98 -5.80 -7.74
N LEU A 110 -11.66 -4.56 -8.11
CA LEU A 110 -11.49 -4.13 -9.51
C LEU A 110 -10.38 -4.91 -10.23
N ARG A 111 -9.35 -5.34 -9.49
CA ARG A 111 -8.26 -6.18 -10.00
C ARG A 111 -8.60 -7.68 -10.00
N ASN A 112 -9.82 -8.06 -9.61
CA ASN A 112 -10.28 -9.44 -9.44
C ASN A 112 -9.39 -10.27 -8.50
N LEU A 113 -8.82 -9.64 -7.46
CA LEU A 113 -7.99 -10.32 -6.45
C LEU A 113 -8.82 -10.86 -5.29
N ILE A 114 -10.02 -10.30 -5.06
CA ILE A 114 -11.00 -10.77 -4.09
C ILE A 114 -12.40 -10.68 -4.72
N SER A 115 -13.28 -11.62 -4.35
CA SER A 115 -14.64 -11.75 -4.88
C SER A 115 -15.71 -11.39 -3.85
N CYS A 116 -15.62 -10.22 -3.23
CA CYS A 116 -16.54 -9.77 -2.17
C CYS A 116 -17.36 -8.57 -2.61
N LYS A 117 -18.50 -8.36 -1.96
CA LYS A 117 -19.34 -7.18 -2.14
C LYS A 117 -19.20 -6.23 -0.96
N ILE A 118 -19.07 -4.94 -1.25
CA ILE A 118 -19.18 -3.89 -0.23
C ILE A 118 -20.67 -3.53 -0.10
N ASP A 119 -21.20 -3.64 1.13
CA ASP A 119 -22.53 -3.17 1.49
C ASP A 119 -22.44 -2.24 2.71
N ARG A 120 -22.62 -0.94 2.46
CA ARG A 120 -22.43 0.13 3.44
C ARG A 120 -21.03 0.06 4.08
N GLU A 121 -20.95 -0.32 5.35
CA GLU A 121 -19.71 -0.41 6.14
C GLU A 121 -19.26 -1.87 6.34
N LYS A 122 -19.72 -2.79 5.49
CA LYS A 122 -19.42 -4.22 5.59
C LYS A 122 -18.93 -4.80 4.27
N LEU A 123 -18.07 -5.80 4.40
CA LEU A 123 -17.72 -6.75 3.37
C LEU A 123 -18.59 -7.98 3.51
N ILE A 124 -19.20 -8.39 2.41
CA ILE A 124 -19.91 -9.65 2.26
C ILE A 124 -19.06 -10.54 1.36
N PHE A 125 -18.70 -11.72 1.85
CA PHE A 125 -17.87 -12.69 1.14
C PHE A 125 -18.70 -13.54 0.17
#